data_AF-A0A2N0RX76-F1
#
_entry.id   AF-A0A2N0RX76-F1
#
_cell.length_a   1.000
_cell.length_b   1.000
_cell.length_c   1.000
_cell.angle_alpha   90.00
_cell.angle_beta   90.00
_cell.angle_gamma   90.00
#
_symmetry.space_group_name_H-M   'P 1'
#
loop_
_entity.id
_entity.type
_entity.pdbx_description
1 polymer ?
#
loop_
_entity_poly.entity_id
_entity_poly.type
_entity_poly.pdbx_seq_one_letter_code
_entity_poly.pdbx_strand_id
1 'polypeptide(L)' 'MYWVIWVYKDWRPEKNEFEVIGLQIARSMLQLTVLIRDEANVNRYYHLYKLRVSMQKSESAVVIIR' A
#
# COMPACT_ATOMS: atom_id res chain seq x y z
N MET A 1 -7.18 -3.49 15.77
CA MET A 1 -6.11 -2.89 16.62
C MET A 1 -5.69 -1.59 15.95
N TYR A 2 -6.16 -0.46 16.49
CA TYR A 2 -6.29 0.83 15.80
C TYR A 2 -5.18 1.85 16.14
N TRP A 3 -4.04 1.39 16.66
CA TRP A 3 -2.97 2.28 17.11
C TRP A 3 -2.25 3.03 15.97
N VAL A 4 -2.24 2.46 14.75
CA VAL A 4 -1.61 3.09 13.57
C VAL A 4 -2.36 4.36 13.11
N ILE A 5 -3.66 4.47 13.39
CA ILE A 5 -4.47 5.60 12.92
C ILE A 5 -4.21 6.87 13.74
N TRP A 6 -3.87 6.75 15.03
CA TRP A 6 -3.67 7.90 15.90
C TRP A 6 -2.36 8.65 15.64
N VAL A 7 -1.27 7.94 15.29
CA VAL A 7 0.04 8.58 15.03
C VAL A 7 0.03 9.41 13.74
N TYR A 8 -0.82 9.07 12.75
CA TYR A 8 -0.85 9.75 11.45
C TYR A 8 -1.74 11.01 11.43
N LYS A 9 -2.52 11.27 12.49
CA LYS A 9 -3.46 12.39 12.50
C LYS A 9 -2.76 13.73 12.76
N ASP A 10 -1.68 13.70 13.53
CA ASP A 10 -0.92 14.91 13.91
C ASP A 10 0.32 15.15 13.04
N TRP A 11 0.74 14.16 12.26
CA TRP A 11 1.95 14.26 11.43
C TRP A 11 1.67 13.89 9.98
N ARG A 12 1.42 14.93 9.17
CA ARG A 12 1.33 14.82 7.71
C ARG A 12 2.71 15.05 7.13
N PRO A 13 3.42 14.02 6.64
CA PRO A 13 4.71 14.22 6.01
C PRO A 13 4.57 15.16 4.81
N GLU A 14 5.52 16.08 4.66
CA GLU A 14 5.61 16.91 3.46
C GLU A 14 5.82 16.03 2.23
N LYS A 15 5.54 16.56 1.04
CA LYS A 15 5.61 15.81 -0.23
C LYS A 15 6.96 15.11 -0.47
N ASN A 16 8.03 15.60 0.15
CA ASN A 16 9.39 15.07 0.00
C ASN A 16 9.81 14.10 1.12
N GLU A 17 8.97 13.92 2.15
CA GLU A 17 9.25 13.12 3.33
C GLU A 17 8.64 11.71 3.25
N PHE A 18 7.87 11.42 2.20
CA PHE A 18 7.37 10.08 1.95
C PHE A 18 7.53 9.66 0.49
N GLU A 19 7.62 8.36 0.29
CA GLU A 19 7.71 7.73 -1.02
C GLU A 19 6.75 6.53 -1.08
N VAL A 20 5.99 6.41 -2.17
CA VAL A 20 5.16 5.22 -2.39
C VAL A 20 6.08 4.13 -2.95
N ILE A 21 6.38 3.14 -2.12
CA ILE A 21 7.27 2.04 -2.50
C ILE A 21 6.53 0.98 -3.30
N GLY A 22 5.24 0.79 -3.04
CA GLY A 22 4.46 -0.10 -3.87
C GLY A 22 3.04 -0.36 -3.41
N LEU A 23 2.30 -0.93 -4.36
CA LEU A 23 0.97 -1.47 -4.17
C LEU A 23 1.06 -2.99 -4.30
N GLN A 24 0.78 -3.69 -3.21
CA GLN A 24 0.84 -5.15 -3.17
C GLN A 24 -0.55 -5.74 -3.14
N ILE A 25 -0.75 -6.84 -3.85
CA ILE A 25 -2.01 -7.60 -3.84
C ILE A 25 -1.69 -9.03 -3.42
N ALA A 26 -2.26 -9.46 -2.30
CA ALA A 26 -2.17 -10.84 -1.82
C ALA A 26 -3.58 -11.40 -1.64
N ARG A 27 -3.91 -12.44 -2.41
CA ARG A 27 -5.28 -12.98 -2.51
C ARG A 27 -6.26 -11.85 -2.87
N SER A 28 -7.20 -11.50 -1.99
CA SER A 28 -8.16 -10.41 -2.16
C SER A 28 -7.78 -9.15 -1.37
N MET A 29 -6.56 -9.07 -0.86
CA MET A 29 -6.10 -7.97 0.00
C MET A 29 -5.14 -7.09 -0.78
N LEU A 30 -5.56 -5.86 -1.07
CA LEU A 30 -4.70 -4.82 -1.62
C LEU A 30 -4.13 -3.99 -0.47
N GLN A 31 -2.82 -3.76 -0.52
CA GLN A 31 -2.06 -3.10 0.53
C GLN A 31 -1.15 -2.04 -0.07
N LEU A 32 -1.31 -0.80 0.40
CA LEU A 32 -0.42 0.30 0.06
C LEU A 32 0.72 0.34 1.07
N THR A 33 1.96 0.27 0.57
CA THR A 33 3.17 0.41 1.37
C THR A 33 3.86 1.72 0.99
N VAL A 34 4.15 2.51 2.01
CA VAL A 34 4.90 3.76 1.87
C VAL A 34 6.15 3.70 2.72
N LEU A 35 7.17 4.39 2.27
CA LEU A 35 8.32 4.75 3.06
C LEU A 35 8.12 6.17 3.57
N ILE A 36 8.37 6.38 4.86
CA ILE A 36 8.37 7.70 5.47
C ILE A 36 9.75 7.93 6.07
N ARG A 37 10.33 9.07 5.76
CA ARG A 37 11.58 9.55 6.36
C ARG A 37 11.21 10.36 7.57
N ASP A 38 11.69 9.95 8.74
CA ASP A 38 11.47 10.74 9.95
C ASP A 38 12.49 11.87 10.10
N GLU A 39 12.29 12.74 11.10
CA GLU A 39 13.22 13.84 11.41
C GLU A 39 14.63 13.36 11.76
N ALA A 40 14.78 12.10 12.18
CA ALA A 40 16.08 11.48 12.43
C ALA A 40 16.70 10.87 11.15
N ASN A 41 16.11 11.14 9.98
CA ASN A 41 16.51 10.63 8.67
C ASN A 41 16.51 9.08 8.62
N VAL A 42 15.66 8.44 9.42
CA VAL A 42 15.48 6.98 9.43
C VAL A 42 14.32 6.62 8.50
N ASN A 43 14.61 5.69 7.59
CA ASN A 43 13.63 5.14 6.65
C ASN A 43 12.73 4.13 7.36
N ARG A 44 11.44 4.44 7.49
CA ARG A 44 10.43 3.54 8.09
C ARG A 44 9.37 3.12 7.09
N TYR A 45 9.07 1.82 7.06
CA TYR A 45 8.04 1.26 6.19
C TYR A 45 6.68 1.20 6.91
N TYR A 46 5.65 1.73 6.26
CA TYR A 46 4.29 1.73 6.78
C TYR A 46 3.31 1.13 5.78
N HIS A 47 2.35 0.40 6.33
CA HIS A 47 1.20 -0.13 5.60
C HIS A 47 -0.02 0.74 5.89
N LEU A 48 -0.17 1.83 5.13
CA LEU A 48 -1.18 2.85 5.44
C LEU A 48 -2.60 2.42 5.13
N TYR A 49 -2.78 1.62 4.07
CA TYR A 49 -4.12 1.27 3.61
C TYR A 49 -4.22 -0.20 3.23
N LYS A 50 -5.33 -0.80 3.64
CA LYS A 50 -5.69 -2.18 3.36
C LYS A 50 -7.12 -2.19 2.82
N LEU A 51 -7.29 -2.57 1.56
CA LEU A 51 -8.60 -2.69 0.90
C LEU A 51 -8.86 -4.13 0.45
N ARG A 52 -9.95 -4.72 0.91
CA ARG A 52 -10.39 -5.99 0.37
C ARG A 52 -10.98 -5.76 -1.02
N VAL A 53 -10.32 -6.28 -2.04
CA VAL A 53 -10.72 -6.16 -3.44
C VAL A 53 -11.37 -7.46 -3.90
N SER A 54 -12.53 -7.34 -4.55
CA SER A 54 -13.15 -8.45 -5.27
C SER A 54 -12.37 -8.67 -6.57
N MET A 55 -11.54 -9.70 -6.60
CA MET A 55 -10.89 -10.11 -7.84
C MET A 55 -11.90 -10.91 -8.67
N GLN A 56 -12.42 -10.31 -9.74
CA GLN A 56 -13.04 -11.08 -10.81
C GLN A 56 -11.91 -11.69 -11.64
N LYS A 57 -11.93 -13.01 -11.83
CA LYS A 57 -11.14 -13.61 -12.91
C LYS A 57 -11.73 -13.10 -14.20
N SER A 58 -10.98 -12.32 -14.97
CA SER A 58 -11.28 -12.21 -16.40
C SER A 58 -11.10 -13.61 -16.97
N GLU A 59 -12.13 -14.13 -17.65
CA GLU A 59 -11.93 -15.27 -18.53
C GLU A 59 -10.95 -14.82 -19.61
N SER A 60 -9.69 -15.20 -19.43
CA SER A 60 -8.73 -15.16 -20.51
C SER A 60 -9.30 -16.08 -21.57
N ALA A 61 -9.79 -15.51 -22.67
CA ALA A 61 -10.00 -16.26 -23.89
C ALA A 61 -8.62 -16.78 -24.29
N VAL A 62 -8.30 -18.00 -23.86
CA VAL A 62 -7.11 -18.72 -24.32
C VAL A 62 -7.36 -18.98 -25.80
N VAL A 63 -6.89 -18.09 -26.66
CA VAL A 63 -6.84 -18.32 -28.09
C VAL A 63 -5.76 -19.39 -28.30
N ILE A 64 -6.19 -20.65 -28.39
CA ILE A 64 -5.35 -21.74 -28.86
C ILE A 64 -5.18 -21.53 -30.37
N ILE A 65 -4.05 -20.95 -30.76
CA ILE A 65 -3.64 -20.88 -32.15
C ILE A 65 -3.09 -22.28 -32.49
N ARG A 66 -3.79 -23.00 -33.37
CA ARG A 66 -3.30 -24.25 -33.99
C ARG A 66 -2.47 -23.93 -35.23
#